data_AF-F0R061-F1
#
_entry.id   AF-F0R061-F1
#
_cell.length_a   1.000
_cell.length_b   1.000
_cell.length_c   1.000
_cell.angle_alpha   90.00
_cell.angle_beta   90.00
_cell.angle_gamma   90.00
#
_symmetry.space_group_name_H-M   'P 1'
#
loop_
_entity.id
_entity.type
_entity.pdbx_description
1 polymer ?
#
loop_
_entity_poly.entity_id
_entity_poly.type
_entity_poly.pdbx_seq_one_letter_code
_entity_poly.pdbx_strand_id
1 'polypeptide(L)'
;MKKIAAYLFFLFSLFAGCVNEHVGESPSLVVIRGGQIQCAGRAAEENTRFQAGDVVSFFSQGGIEADNVCLTYENGMWKHGGALSWNTSGKDASFTAFYPCFESGDWDYYDEDGFLEDIIFAKGEVSSEMFIELGFQHLFSKIIFEVDGEMNEQIQHITFTPSVQIESVLPLTGEIVLTGTPAEPFQIEKQSDGIYSFFVPSAHEVTIDIQITTSEGKQLPLATTASQSYQSGYQYTYHLAPEVHEVGIYTVEDFIAFTHLINGMSYPGRTLDEFGETVDGRTTYYLRNDLHFTEETSKDVQPIGFRSSTDSRNNWAFKDCFDGGGYTLRGLQIITVDKTSSQGLFAYIDGQGVVKNLNMENCSYVNANINNTTQRVGILAGWNEGTIIGCHIKGGKIENKKYGNAGGMVCNNKGRVLNCVVNDMQFIGNAMYVGGFCYDNSADKDIINCCVAQCSFMNNDLAGGLCYNVSAGSNILNCYVFSLDAENTDAGVLFYKGNKGSDTTINCYYQGDVSLKPIYNTFTYKGAVYAYDSDFTVTDKGCSLLEALNGWVEDNQGKYSGYSLDYWQKGDENIPFIHQSSQ
;
A
#
# COMPACT_ATOMS: atom_id res chain seq x y z
N MET A 1 86.49 27.97 40.76
CA MET A 1 86.02 26.66 41.29
C MET A 1 84.52 26.76 41.46
N LYS A 2 83.66 25.85 40.98
CA LYS A 2 83.77 24.67 40.12
C LYS A 2 82.31 24.51 39.61
N LYS A 3 82.10 24.73 38.32
CA LYS A 3 81.85 23.71 37.28
C LYS A 3 80.41 23.20 37.29
N ILE A 4 79.73 23.52 36.18
CA ILE A 4 78.45 23.02 35.61
C ILE A 4 77.40 24.15 35.52
N ALA A 5 77.64 25.09 34.61
CA ALA A 5 76.68 26.07 34.12
C ALA A 5 77.28 26.78 32.88
N ALA A 6 77.56 26.05 31.80
CA ALA A 6 77.89 26.59 30.47
C ALA A 6 78.24 25.45 29.50
N TYR A 7 77.24 24.66 29.10
CA TYR A 7 77.27 23.94 27.81
C TYR A 7 76.08 24.40 26.96
N LEU A 8 75.75 25.69 27.09
CA LEU A 8 75.00 26.46 26.11
C LEU A 8 76.03 27.05 25.14
N PHE A 9 75.73 27.02 23.85
CA PHE A 9 76.54 27.51 22.73
C PHE A 9 77.73 26.64 22.34
N PHE A 10 77.49 25.49 21.70
CA PHE A 10 78.22 25.03 20.49
C PHE A 10 77.70 23.64 20.08
N LEU A 11 76.45 23.57 19.61
CA LEU A 11 75.96 22.43 18.81
C LEU A 11 74.84 22.95 17.88
N PHE A 12 75.15 24.06 17.21
CA PHE A 12 74.38 24.66 16.12
C PHE A 12 75.36 25.05 15.00
N SER A 13 76.10 24.07 14.51
CA SER A 13 76.86 24.18 13.26
C SER A 13 77.47 22.81 12.95
N LEU A 14 76.68 21.93 12.35
CA LEU A 14 77.10 20.84 11.46
C LEU A 14 75.84 20.24 10.81
N PHE A 15 75.12 21.06 10.06
CA PHE A 15 74.36 20.58 8.91
C PHE A 15 75.27 20.72 7.69
N ALA A 16 75.75 19.61 7.16
CA ALA A 16 76.06 19.44 5.73
C ALA A 16 76.59 18.01 5.48
N GLY A 17 75.82 17.19 4.76
CA GLY A 17 76.34 16.00 4.08
C GLY A 17 75.49 14.73 4.19
N CYS A 18 74.44 14.66 3.35
CA CYS A 18 73.81 13.52 2.67
C CYS A 18 74.13 12.09 3.15
N VAL A 19 73.17 11.16 3.24
CA VAL A 19 72.09 10.85 2.29
C VAL A 19 70.84 10.42 3.07
N ASN A 20 69.72 11.12 2.87
CA ASN A 20 68.40 10.53 3.13
C ASN A 20 68.25 9.40 2.10
N GLU A 21 68.32 8.15 2.55
CA GLU A 21 67.63 7.09 1.85
C GLU A 21 66.15 7.49 1.82
N HIS A 22 65.67 7.92 0.65
CA HIS A 22 64.25 7.87 0.37
C HIS A 22 63.85 6.40 0.46
N VAL A 23 63.38 5.99 1.63
CA VAL A 23 62.46 4.87 1.74
C VAL A 23 61.25 5.32 0.95
N GLY A 24 61.16 4.89 -0.31
CA GLY A 24 59.92 5.04 -1.07
C GLY A 24 58.84 4.35 -0.26
N GLU A 25 57.88 5.12 0.23
CA GLU A 25 56.67 4.57 0.82
C GLU A 25 56.07 3.63 -0.22
N SER A 26 56.05 2.33 0.10
CA SER A 26 55.39 1.35 -0.76
C SER A 26 53.91 1.70 -0.77
N PRO A 27 53.27 1.82 -1.95
CA PRO A 27 51.88 2.23 -2.02
C PRO A 27 51.00 1.25 -1.22
N SER A 28 50.11 1.80 -0.41
CA SER A 28 49.23 1.00 0.46
C SER A 28 48.26 0.17 -0.39
N LEU A 29 48.08 -1.10 0.01
CA LEU A 29 47.18 -2.02 -0.68
C LEU A 29 45.73 -1.55 -0.50
N VAL A 30 44.95 -1.55 -1.60
CA VAL A 30 43.53 -1.19 -1.56
C VAL A 30 42.74 -2.34 -0.92
N VAL A 31 41.84 -2.01 0.01
CA VAL A 31 40.90 -2.97 0.59
C VAL A 31 39.50 -2.66 0.07
N ILE A 32 38.85 -3.66 -0.53
CA ILE A 32 37.51 -3.53 -1.11
C ILE A 32 36.59 -4.56 -0.46
N ARG A 33 35.45 -4.11 0.04
CA ARG A 33 34.43 -4.91 0.75
C ARG A 33 33.02 -4.48 0.34
N GLY A 34 32.01 -5.15 0.87
CA GLY A 34 30.60 -4.88 0.55
C GLY A 34 30.00 -5.92 -0.38
N GLY A 35 28.95 -5.59 -1.11
CA GLY A 35 28.16 -6.54 -1.92
C GLY A 35 26.67 -6.59 -1.55
N GLN A 36 26.15 -5.56 -0.88
CA GLN A 36 24.71 -5.40 -0.72
C GLN A 36 24.12 -4.86 -2.04
N ILE A 37 22.98 -5.40 -2.45
CA ILE A 37 22.21 -4.88 -3.58
C ILE A 37 21.02 -4.11 -3.02
N GLN A 38 20.89 -2.83 -3.39
CA GLN A 38 19.77 -1.98 -3.03
C GLN A 38 18.64 -2.18 -4.05
N CYS A 39 17.46 -2.57 -3.57
CA CYS A 39 16.23 -2.64 -4.37
C CYS A 39 15.33 -1.46 -4.01
N ALA A 40 14.88 -0.68 -5.00
CA ALA A 40 13.94 0.42 -4.80
C ALA A 40 12.55 0.01 -5.33
N GLY A 41 11.65 -0.50 -4.46
CA GLY A 41 10.27 -0.85 -4.88
C GLY A 41 9.47 -1.70 -3.88
N ARG A 42 8.14 -1.74 -4.05
CA ARG A 42 7.20 -2.58 -3.28
C ARG A 42 7.20 -4.04 -3.78
N ALA A 43 8.30 -4.76 -3.56
CA ALA A 43 8.39 -6.22 -3.51
C ALA A 43 9.87 -6.59 -3.42
N ALA A 44 10.40 -6.62 -2.20
CA ALA A 44 11.75 -7.11 -1.95
C ALA A 44 11.73 -8.64 -1.89
N GLU A 45 11.65 -9.32 -3.03
CA GLU A 45 11.66 -10.79 -3.08
C GLU A 45 12.58 -11.42 -4.13
N GLU A 46 13.66 -10.75 -4.53
CA GLU A 46 14.83 -11.46 -5.08
C GLU A 46 16.06 -11.17 -4.23
N ASN A 47 16.39 -12.11 -3.33
CA ASN A 47 17.65 -12.13 -2.60
C ASN A 47 18.81 -12.50 -3.56
N THR A 48 19.22 -11.59 -4.45
CA THR A 48 20.50 -11.72 -5.15
C THR A 48 21.61 -11.38 -4.15
N ARG A 49 22.23 -12.42 -3.58
CA ARG A 49 23.46 -12.28 -2.80
C ARG A 49 24.62 -12.79 -3.64
N PHE A 50 25.69 -12.00 -3.73
CA PHE A 50 26.93 -12.45 -4.36
C PHE A 50 27.42 -13.75 -3.71
N GLN A 51 27.85 -14.69 -4.54
CA GLN A 51 28.44 -15.97 -4.16
C GLN A 51 29.96 -15.91 -4.29
N ALA A 52 30.64 -16.75 -3.52
CA ALA A 52 32.09 -16.85 -3.62
C ALA A 52 32.47 -17.28 -5.05
N GLY A 53 33.29 -16.47 -5.73
CA GLY A 53 33.66 -16.67 -7.13
C GLY A 53 33.04 -15.69 -8.11
N ASP A 54 31.99 -14.95 -7.72
CA ASP A 54 31.42 -13.90 -8.57
C ASP A 54 32.46 -12.83 -8.90
N VAL A 55 32.45 -12.33 -10.13
CA VAL A 55 33.44 -11.38 -10.62
C VAL A 55 32.77 -10.08 -11.06
N VAL A 56 33.37 -8.95 -10.71
CA VAL A 56 32.97 -7.61 -11.16
C VAL A 56 34.07 -6.92 -11.95
N SER A 57 33.67 -6.05 -12.87
CA SER A 57 34.54 -5.12 -13.59
C SER A 57 34.67 -3.81 -12.81
N PHE A 58 35.88 -3.47 -12.35
CA PHE A 58 36.12 -2.27 -11.54
C PHE A 58 36.90 -1.18 -12.29
N PHE A 59 36.40 0.05 -12.21
CA PHE A 59 37.02 1.24 -12.79
C PHE A 59 37.23 2.29 -11.70
N SER A 60 38.32 3.04 -11.81
CA SER A 60 38.61 4.13 -10.88
C SER A 60 39.56 5.16 -11.50
N GLN A 61 39.40 6.41 -11.08
CA GLN A 61 40.31 7.51 -11.37
C GLN A 61 40.63 8.30 -10.09
N GLY A 62 41.79 8.96 -10.05
CA GLY A 62 42.17 9.86 -8.97
C GLY A 62 43.25 9.25 -8.09
N GLY A 63 42.95 8.93 -6.83
CA GLY A 63 43.90 8.28 -5.91
C GLY A 63 44.16 6.80 -6.21
N ILE A 64 43.25 6.15 -6.93
CA ILE A 64 43.36 4.78 -7.44
C ILE A 64 43.07 4.84 -8.93
N GLU A 65 43.91 4.22 -9.74
CA GLU A 65 43.72 4.14 -11.19
C GLU A 65 43.39 2.68 -11.53
N ALA A 66 42.23 2.46 -12.15
CA ALA A 66 41.78 1.15 -12.58
C ALA A 66 41.00 1.27 -13.89
N ASP A 67 41.36 0.43 -14.85
CA ASP A 67 40.68 0.28 -16.13
C ASP A 67 40.30 -1.19 -16.29
N ASN A 68 39.02 -1.50 -16.05
CA ASN A 68 38.43 -2.84 -16.05
C ASN A 68 39.22 -3.90 -15.24
N VAL A 69 39.52 -3.60 -13.98
CA VAL A 69 40.18 -4.57 -13.09
C VAL A 69 39.13 -5.55 -12.56
N CYS A 70 39.30 -6.83 -12.83
CA CYS A 70 38.43 -7.88 -12.29
C CYS A 70 38.60 -8.00 -10.77
N LEU A 71 37.49 -7.94 -10.03
CA LEU A 71 37.47 -8.26 -8.60
C LEU A 71 36.64 -9.52 -8.35
N THR A 72 37.17 -10.48 -7.61
CA THR A 72 36.47 -11.72 -7.27
C THR A 72 35.92 -11.67 -5.85
N TYR A 73 34.64 -11.99 -5.67
CA TYR A 73 33.99 -12.01 -4.36
C TYR A 73 34.42 -13.23 -3.53
N GLU A 74 34.88 -13.01 -2.30
CA GLU A 74 35.24 -14.05 -1.36
C GLU A 74 35.03 -13.58 0.09
N ASN A 75 34.12 -14.22 0.81
CA ASN A 75 33.87 -14.00 2.25
C ASN A 75 33.63 -12.52 2.63
N GLY A 76 32.81 -11.79 1.87
CA GLY A 76 32.50 -10.38 2.15
C GLY A 76 33.54 -9.37 1.67
N MET A 77 34.58 -9.83 0.95
CA MET A 77 35.62 -8.99 0.36
C MET A 77 35.75 -9.22 -1.14
N TRP A 78 36.24 -8.20 -1.84
CA TRP A 78 36.53 -8.23 -3.27
C TRP A 78 38.04 -8.32 -3.49
N LYS A 79 38.49 -9.43 -4.06
CA LYS A 79 39.91 -9.75 -4.30
C LYS A 79 40.36 -9.26 -5.66
N HIS A 80 41.48 -8.52 -5.70
CA HIS A 80 42.05 -7.96 -6.93
C HIS A 80 43.46 -8.48 -7.25
N GLY A 81 43.94 -9.52 -6.54
CA GLY A 81 45.22 -10.18 -6.85
C GLY A 81 46.48 -9.30 -6.76
N GLY A 82 46.42 -8.13 -6.11
CA GLY A 82 47.51 -7.15 -6.06
C GLY A 82 47.51 -6.10 -7.18
N ALA A 83 46.48 -6.08 -8.04
CA ALA A 83 46.37 -5.15 -9.16
C ALA A 83 46.10 -3.67 -8.77
N LEU A 84 45.68 -3.41 -7.52
CA LEU A 84 45.24 -2.10 -7.05
C LEU A 84 46.09 -1.62 -5.88
N SER A 85 46.53 -0.37 -5.96
CA SER A 85 47.28 0.31 -4.91
C SER A 85 46.98 1.80 -4.93
N TRP A 86 46.97 2.45 -3.78
CA TRP A 86 46.88 3.92 -3.71
C TRP A 86 48.11 4.56 -4.34
N ASN A 87 47.91 5.55 -5.21
CA ASN A 87 49.03 6.30 -5.78
C ASN A 87 49.56 7.34 -4.78
N THR A 88 50.74 7.90 -5.06
CA THR A 88 51.42 8.85 -4.18
C THR A 88 50.86 10.28 -4.23
N SER A 89 49.73 10.51 -4.91
CA SER A 89 49.17 11.85 -5.07
C SER A 89 48.40 12.35 -3.85
N GLY A 90 47.97 11.44 -2.96
CA GLY A 90 47.15 11.76 -1.78
C GLY A 90 45.75 12.28 -2.12
N LYS A 91 45.28 12.07 -3.36
CA LYS A 91 43.94 12.46 -3.81
C LYS A 91 42.91 11.38 -3.48
N ASP A 92 41.65 11.80 -3.41
CA ASP A 92 40.50 10.92 -3.35
C ASP A 92 40.34 10.18 -4.70
N ALA A 93 39.67 9.04 -4.68
CA ALA A 93 39.37 8.24 -5.87
C ALA A 93 37.87 8.15 -6.10
N SER A 94 37.43 8.34 -7.34
CA SER A 94 36.08 7.98 -7.78
C SER A 94 36.13 6.58 -8.40
N PHE A 95 35.06 5.81 -8.23
CA PHE A 95 35.02 4.44 -8.72
C PHE A 95 33.64 4.02 -9.19
N THR A 96 33.63 3.01 -10.05
CA THR A 96 32.47 2.22 -10.42
C THR A 96 32.82 0.73 -10.43
N ALA A 97 31.83 -0.11 -10.19
CA ALA A 97 31.96 -1.56 -10.33
C ALA A 97 30.70 -2.11 -10.99
N PHE A 98 30.85 -3.04 -11.94
CA PHE A 98 29.73 -3.63 -12.67
C PHE A 98 29.70 -5.15 -12.54
N TYR A 99 28.50 -5.70 -12.41
CA TYR A 99 28.22 -7.13 -12.48
C TYR A 99 27.14 -7.40 -13.53
N PRO A 100 27.28 -8.45 -14.37
CA PRO A 100 28.43 -9.35 -14.45
C PRO A 100 29.72 -8.67 -14.94
N CYS A 101 30.88 -9.29 -14.69
CA CYS A 101 32.16 -8.83 -15.22
C CYS A 101 32.15 -8.92 -16.76
N PHE A 102 32.65 -7.89 -17.43
CA PHE A 102 32.76 -7.86 -18.88
C PHE A 102 34.23 -8.02 -19.33
N GLU A 103 34.44 -8.79 -20.40
CA GLU A 103 35.74 -8.97 -21.05
C GLU A 103 36.17 -7.68 -21.77
N SER A 104 37.47 -7.54 -22.05
CA SER A 104 37.98 -6.38 -22.79
C SER A 104 37.57 -6.46 -24.27
N GLY A 105 36.44 -5.83 -24.61
CA GLY A 105 35.84 -5.76 -25.96
C GLY A 105 34.32 -5.74 -25.84
N ASP A 106 33.65 -4.88 -26.61
CA ASP A 106 32.20 -4.57 -26.63
C ASP A 106 31.30 -5.41 -25.70
N TRP A 107 30.75 -4.76 -24.66
CA TRP A 107 29.76 -5.36 -23.79
C TRP A 107 28.47 -5.59 -24.57
N ASP A 108 28.06 -6.85 -24.72
CA ASP A 108 26.73 -7.16 -25.21
C ASP A 108 25.70 -6.88 -24.12
N TYR A 109 24.85 -5.88 -24.34
CA TYR A 109 23.81 -5.52 -23.39
C TYR A 109 22.55 -6.37 -23.59
N TYR A 110 22.47 -7.10 -24.70
CA TYR A 110 21.31 -7.87 -25.08
C TYR A 110 21.68 -9.33 -25.24
N ASP A 111 20.80 -10.24 -24.82
CA ASP A 111 21.00 -11.66 -25.05
C ASP A 111 20.64 -12.06 -26.50
N GLU A 112 20.84 -13.35 -26.84
CA GLU A 112 20.55 -13.88 -28.18
C GLU A 112 19.07 -13.75 -28.59
N ASP A 113 18.17 -13.60 -27.63
CA ASP A 113 16.72 -13.44 -27.82
C ASP A 113 16.28 -11.96 -27.83
N GLY A 114 17.21 -11.03 -27.65
CA GLY A 114 16.99 -9.58 -27.70
C GLY A 114 16.57 -8.95 -26.37
N PHE A 115 16.61 -9.70 -25.25
CA PHE A 115 16.33 -9.13 -23.93
C PHE A 115 17.52 -8.33 -23.43
N LEU A 116 17.25 -7.18 -22.81
CA LEU A 116 18.26 -6.42 -22.11
C LEU A 116 18.69 -7.19 -20.84
N GLU A 117 19.99 -7.50 -20.74
CA GLU A 117 20.55 -8.20 -19.59
C GLU A 117 20.50 -7.31 -18.33
N ASP A 118 20.31 -7.94 -17.17
CA ASP A 118 20.33 -7.22 -15.89
C ASP A 118 21.77 -6.87 -15.49
N ILE A 119 22.04 -5.58 -15.44
CA ILE A 119 23.32 -5.04 -15.00
C ILE A 119 23.12 -4.36 -13.66
N ILE A 120 23.88 -4.80 -12.66
CA ILE A 120 23.97 -4.10 -11.37
C ILE A 120 25.31 -3.38 -11.28
N PHE A 121 25.30 -2.18 -10.72
CA PHE A 121 26.50 -1.36 -10.60
C PHE A 121 26.61 -0.68 -9.24
N ALA A 122 27.83 -0.48 -8.79
CA ALA A 122 28.19 0.34 -7.65
C ALA A 122 28.93 1.59 -8.15
N LYS A 123 28.73 2.72 -7.47
CA LYS A 123 29.43 3.97 -7.75
C LYS A 123 29.71 4.71 -6.45
N GLY A 124 30.87 5.34 -6.35
CA GLY A 124 31.19 6.15 -5.17
C GLY A 124 32.49 6.91 -5.28
N GLU A 125 32.81 7.58 -4.18
CA GLU A 125 34.07 8.29 -3.96
C GLU A 125 34.66 7.81 -2.63
N VAL A 126 35.99 7.75 -2.54
CA VAL A 126 36.71 7.28 -1.36
C VAL A 126 37.93 8.16 -1.10
N SER A 127 38.07 8.61 0.14
CA SER A 127 39.22 9.40 0.55
C SER A 127 40.50 8.58 0.60
N SER A 128 41.64 9.24 0.36
CA SER A 128 42.97 8.60 0.35
C SER A 128 43.18 7.67 1.55
N GLU A 129 43.71 6.47 1.28
CA GLU A 129 44.04 5.41 2.27
C GLU A 129 42.85 4.77 2.99
N MET A 130 41.61 5.12 2.66
CA MET A 130 40.42 4.45 3.18
C MET A 130 40.10 3.18 2.37
N PHE A 131 39.29 2.28 2.95
CA PHE A 131 38.76 1.12 2.23
C PHE A 131 37.56 1.51 1.37
N ILE A 132 37.32 0.75 0.30
CA ILE A 132 36.16 0.90 -0.58
C ILE A 132 35.01 0.00 -0.11
N GLU A 133 33.82 0.57 -0.01
CA GLU A 133 32.57 -0.17 0.24
C GLU A 133 31.72 -0.17 -1.05
N LEU A 134 31.51 -1.35 -1.64
CA LEU A 134 30.66 -1.50 -2.82
C LEU A 134 29.21 -1.77 -2.40
N GLY A 135 28.33 -0.81 -2.67
CA GLY A 135 26.87 -0.97 -2.65
C GLY A 135 26.34 -0.95 -4.07
N PHE A 136 25.70 -2.04 -4.49
CA PHE A 136 25.19 -2.22 -5.85
C PHE A 136 23.72 -1.83 -5.95
N GLN A 137 23.31 -1.41 -7.14
CA GLN A 137 21.92 -1.16 -7.53
C GLN A 137 21.74 -1.56 -8.99
N HIS A 138 20.52 -1.87 -9.43
CA HIS A 138 20.24 -2.15 -10.84
C HIS A 138 20.42 -0.90 -11.68
N LEU A 139 21.15 -1.01 -12.79
CA LEU A 139 21.38 0.06 -13.75
C LEU A 139 20.12 0.39 -14.55
N PHE A 140 19.28 -0.62 -14.78
CA PHE A 140 18.09 -0.54 -15.60
C PHE A 140 16.81 -0.57 -14.77
N SER A 141 15.67 -0.45 -15.47
CA SER A 141 14.34 -0.48 -14.86
C SER A 141 13.64 -1.78 -15.24
N LYS A 142 12.94 -2.42 -14.29
CA LYS A 142 12.18 -3.64 -14.55
C LYS A 142 10.76 -3.28 -14.95
N ILE A 143 10.30 -3.79 -16.09
CA ILE A 143 8.92 -3.66 -16.55
C ILE A 143 8.21 -4.96 -16.28
N ILE A 144 6.98 -4.87 -15.77
CA ILE A 144 6.08 -5.99 -15.55
C ILE A 144 4.77 -5.70 -16.25
N PHE A 145 4.32 -6.62 -17.09
CA PHE A 145 2.97 -6.66 -17.62
C PHE A 145 2.22 -7.80 -16.96
N GLU A 146 1.15 -7.47 -16.25
CA GLU A 146 0.20 -8.41 -15.68
C GLU A 146 -1.00 -8.51 -16.60
N VAL A 147 -1.23 -9.71 -17.15
CA VAL A 147 -2.33 -9.97 -18.08
C VAL A 147 -3.50 -10.60 -17.32
N ASP A 148 -4.70 -10.09 -17.56
CA ASP A 148 -5.94 -10.70 -17.06
C ASP A 148 -6.02 -12.21 -17.37
N GLY A 149 -6.58 -13.00 -16.45
CA GLY A 149 -6.60 -14.46 -16.54
C GLY A 149 -7.30 -14.99 -17.79
N GLU A 150 -8.45 -14.42 -18.17
CA GLU A 150 -9.19 -14.88 -19.36
C GLU A 150 -8.47 -14.49 -20.66
N MET A 151 -7.84 -13.32 -20.65
CA MET A 151 -7.02 -12.86 -21.76
C MET A 151 -5.77 -13.71 -21.92
N ASN A 152 -5.06 -14.01 -20.82
CA ASN A 152 -3.84 -14.80 -20.81
C ASN A 152 -4.06 -16.22 -21.33
N GLU A 153 -5.24 -16.80 -21.10
CA GLU A 153 -5.57 -18.12 -21.64
C GLU A 153 -5.54 -18.18 -23.16
N GLN A 154 -5.83 -17.06 -23.83
CA GLN A 154 -5.90 -16.94 -25.28
C GLN A 154 -4.56 -16.53 -25.91
N ILE A 155 -3.53 -16.23 -25.13
CA ILE A 155 -2.23 -15.77 -25.64
C ILE A 155 -1.39 -16.96 -26.09
N GLN A 156 -0.73 -16.81 -27.24
CA GLN A 156 0.40 -17.66 -27.64
C GLN A 156 1.71 -17.03 -27.15
N HIS A 157 1.97 -15.79 -27.56
CA HIS A 157 3.12 -14.98 -27.13
C HIS A 157 2.79 -13.48 -27.24
N ILE A 158 3.60 -12.67 -26.57
CA ILE A 158 3.59 -11.21 -26.67
C ILE A 158 4.93 -10.75 -27.23
N THR A 159 4.90 -9.88 -28.24
CA THR A 159 6.09 -9.20 -28.76
C THR A 159 6.16 -7.79 -28.17
N PHE A 160 7.33 -7.43 -27.65
CA PHE A 160 7.59 -6.11 -27.07
C PHE A 160 8.67 -5.38 -27.87
N THR A 161 8.47 -4.09 -28.11
CA THR A 161 9.46 -3.23 -28.78
C THR A 161 9.66 -1.93 -27.99
N PRO A 162 10.70 -1.85 -27.13
CA PRO A 162 11.10 -0.60 -26.51
C PRO A 162 11.52 0.44 -27.54
N SER A 163 11.12 1.69 -27.34
CA SER A 163 11.42 2.80 -28.26
C SER A 163 12.88 3.25 -28.26
N VAL A 164 13.71 2.68 -27.38
CA VAL A 164 15.12 3.03 -27.19
C VAL A 164 15.97 1.77 -27.05
N GLN A 165 17.23 1.87 -27.48
CA GLN A 165 18.23 0.82 -27.37
C GLN A 165 19.54 1.39 -26.80
N ILE A 166 20.26 0.58 -26.03
CA ILE A 166 21.57 0.93 -25.47
C ILE A 166 22.62 0.88 -26.57
N GLU A 167 23.39 1.97 -26.70
CA GLU A 167 24.61 2.03 -27.48
C GLU A 167 25.82 1.68 -26.61
N SER A 168 25.92 2.30 -25.44
CA SER A 168 27.01 2.05 -24.49
C SER A 168 26.69 2.53 -23.09
N VAL A 169 27.42 2.02 -22.09
CA VAL A 169 27.45 2.53 -20.73
C VAL A 169 28.84 3.10 -20.45
N LEU A 170 28.93 4.37 -20.07
CA LEU A 170 30.20 5.02 -19.77
C LEU A 170 30.81 4.43 -18.50
N PRO A 171 31.97 3.73 -18.56
CA PRO A 171 32.45 2.92 -17.42
C PRO A 171 32.65 3.72 -16.14
N LEU A 172 33.22 4.92 -16.22
CA LEU A 172 33.54 5.72 -15.03
C LEU A 172 32.34 6.40 -14.37
N THR A 173 31.23 6.57 -15.09
CA THR A 173 30.07 7.33 -14.60
C THR A 173 28.84 6.46 -14.40
N GLY A 174 28.74 5.33 -15.11
CA GLY A 174 27.52 4.52 -15.24
C GLY A 174 26.44 5.18 -16.09
N GLU A 175 26.80 6.21 -16.88
CA GLU A 175 25.84 6.93 -17.74
C GLU A 175 25.49 6.09 -18.98
N ILE A 176 24.19 5.97 -19.27
CA ILE A 176 23.65 5.21 -20.40
C ILE A 176 23.60 6.11 -21.64
N VAL A 177 24.18 5.64 -22.75
CA VAL A 177 24.10 6.26 -24.07
C VAL A 177 23.19 5.41 -24.96
N LEU A 178 22.28 6.05 -25.70
CA LEU A 178 21.25 5.39 -26.51
C LEU A 178 21.49 5.61 -28.01
N THR A 179 21.16 4.63 -28.84
CA THR A 179 21.40 4.64 -30.31
C THR A 179 20.48 5.60 -31.08
N GLY A 180 19.41 6.11 -30.46
CA GLY A 180 18.39 6.95 -31.09
C GLY A 180 17.38 6.18 -31.97
N THR A 181 17.45 4.86 -32.00
CA THR A 181 16.47 3.97 -32.66
C THR A 181 15.79 3.05 -31.63
N PRO A 182 14.61 2.48 -31.96
CA PRO A 182 14.00 1.44 -31.16
C PRO A 182 14.91 0.21 -31.02
N ALA A 183 14.74 -0.52 -29.92
CA ALA A 183 15.34 -1.83 -29.77
C ALA A 183 14.72 -2.82 -30.77
N GLU A 184 15.47 -3.88 -31.09
CA GLU A 184 14.91 -5.01 -31.84
C GLU A 184 13.75 -5.64 -31.05
N PRO A 185 12.64 -6.00 -31.70
CA PRO A 185 11.52 -6.64 -31.01
C PRO A 185 11.91 -8.02 -30.45
N PHE A 186 11.51 -8.31 -29.22
CA PHE A 186 11.68 -9.62 -28.59
C PHE A 186 10.33 -10.22 -28.18
N GLN A 187 10.29 -11.53 -27.99
CA GLN A 187 9.06 -12.28 -27.74
C GLN A 187 9.11 -13.01 -26.41
N ILE A 188 8.02 -12.92 -25.65
CA ILE A 188 7.79 -13.74 -24.46
C ILE A 188 6.61 -14.66 -24.75
N GLU A 189 6.86 -15.97 -24.75
CA GLU A 189 5.83 -17.01 -24.84
C GLU A 189 4.88 -16.94 -23.64
N LYS A 190 3.67 -17.48 -23.77
CA LYS A 190 2.64 -17.48 -22.72
C LYS A 190 3.22 -17.87 -21.34
N GLN A 191 3.05 -16.99 -20.36
CA GLN A 191 3.39 -17.26 -18.96
C GLN A 191 2.16 -17.75 -18.20
N SER A 192 2.28 -18.84 -17.44
CA SER A 192 1.12 -19.46 -16.77
C SER A 192 0.52 -18.61 -15.65
N ASP A 193 1.32 -17.73 -15.05
CA ASP A 193 0.91 -16.76 -14.03
C ASP A 193 0.41 -15.43 -14.63
N GLY A 194 0.52 -15.26 -15.95
CA GLY A 194 0.15 -14.02 -16.63
C GLY A 194 1.12 -12.87 -16.41
N ILE A 195 2.32 -13.14 -15.88
CA ILE A 195 3.33 -12.11 -15.58
C ILE A 195 4.43 -12.14 -16.64
N TYR A 196 4.59 -11.04 -17.36
CA TYR A 196 5.59 -10.86 -18.40
C TYR A 196 6.57 -9.77 -17.97
N SER A 197 7.83 -10.11 -17.74
CA SER A 197 8.81 -9.15 -17.23
C SER A 197 10.09 -9.08 -18.04
N PHE A 198 10.65 -7.88 -18.17
CA PHE A 198 11.91 -7.62 -18.87
C PHE A 198 12.51 -6.29 -18.40
N PHE A 199 13.76 -6.01 -18.76
CA PHE A 199 14.42 -4.75 -18.46
C PHE A 199 14.35 -3.76 -19.62
N VAL A 200 14.29 -2.47 -19.28
CA VAL A 200 14.43 -1.37 -20.24
C VAL A 200 15.48 -0.37 -19.76
N PRO A 201 16.13 0.36 -20.69
CA PRO A 201 17.08 1.41 -20.31
C PRO A 201 16.41 2.47 -19.43
N SER A 202 17.11 2.90 -18.39
CA SER A 202 16.67 4.00 -17.53
C SER A 202 16.85 5.34 -18.26
N ALA A 203 15.80 5.77 -18.96
CA ALA A 203 15.81 6.92 -19.84
C ALA A 203 14.49 7.71 -19.78
N HIS A 204 14.51 8.90 -20.37
CA HIS A 204 13.34 9.76 -20.53
C HIS A 204 12.57 9.43 -21.82
N GLU A 205 11.26 9.71 -21.81
CA GLU A 205 10.38 9.63 -22.97
C GLU A 205 10.29 8.25 -23.65
N VAL A 206 10.48 7.17 -22.88
CA VAL A 206 10.43 5.80 -23.39
C VAL A 206 8.98 5.34 -23.56
N THR A 207 8.69 4.71 -24.70
CA THR A 207 7.46 3.96 -24.96
C THR A 207 7.78 2.50 -25.25
N ILE A 208 6.79 1.62 -25.08
CA ILE A 208 6.90 0.20 -25.40
C ILE A 208 5.71 -0.16 -26.29
N ASP A 209 6.00 -0.62 -27.50
CA ASP A 209 4.99 -1.21 -28.37
C ASP A 209 4.74 -2.67 -27.96
N ILE A 210 3.46 -3.06 -27.97
CA ILE A 210 2.97 -4.34 -27.49
C ILE A 210 2.10 -4.96 -28.59
N GLN A 211 2.54 -6.11 -29.08
CA GLN A 211 1.84 -6.86 -30.11
C GLN A 211 1.55 -8.27 -29.61
N ILE A 212 0.26 -8.58 -29.43
CA ILE A 212 -0.18 -9.88 -28.91
C ILE A 212 -0.57 -10.80 -30.06
N THR A 213 -0.04 -12.03 -30.04
CA THR A 213 -0.46 -13.12 -30.90
C THR A 213 -1.25 -14.14 -30.07
N THR A 214 -2.47 -14.43 -30.49
CA THR A 214 -3.35 -15.39 -29.83
C THR A 214 -3.00 -16.84 -30.18
N SER A 215 -3.50 -17.80 -29.41
CA SER A 215 -3.36 -19.25 -29.65
C SER A 215 -3.92 -19.71 -31.01
N GLU A 216 -4.81 -18.92 -31.62
CA GLU A 216 -5.33 -19.15 -32.97
C GLU A 216 -4.45 -18.56 -34.08
N GLY A 217 -3.33 -17.93 -33.72
CA GLY A 217 -2.42 -17.24 -34.65
C GLY A 217 -2.91 -15.86 -35.10
N LYS A 218 -3.98 -15.32 -34.51
CA LYS A 218 -4.47 -13.96 -34.79
C LYS A 218 -3.64 -12.95 -34.01
N GLN A 219 -3.17 -11.91 -34.71
CA GLN A 219 -2.56 -10.73 -34.10
C GLN A 219 -3.63 -9.71 -33.70
N LEU A 220 -3.59 -9.24 -32.45
CA LEU A 220 -4.45 -8.15 -31.96
C LEU A 220 -3.95 -6.78 -32.48
N PRO A 221 -4.72 -5.68 -32.37
CA PRO A 221 -4.20 -4.36 -32.68
C PRO A 221 -2.94 -4.03 -31.86
N LEU A 222 -1.98 -3.35 -32.49
CA LEU A 222 -0.80 -2.84 -31.81
C LEU A 222 -1.19 -1.83 -30.73
N ALA A 223 -0.72 -2.04 -29.51
CA ALA A 223 -0.86 -1.10 -28.40
C ALA A 223 0.51 -0.48 -28.08
N THR A 224 0.51 0.74 -27.54
CA THR A 224 1.74 1.44 -27.14
C THR A 224 1.52 2.07 -25.77
N THR A 225 2.48 1.90 -24.86
CA THR A 225 2.42 2.56 -23.55
C THR A 225 2.50 4.08 -23.70
N ALA A 226 1.96 4.82 -22.73
CA ALA A 226 2.23 6.26 -22.64
C ALA A 226 3.74 6.50 -22.50
N SER A 227 4.23 7.58 -23.12
CA SER A 227 5.64 8.00 -22.98
C SER A 227 5.90 8.45 -21.54
N GLN A 228 6.94 7.88 -20.92
CA GLN A 228 7.31 8.20 -19.54
C GLN A 228 8.81 8.07 -19.29
N SER A 229 9.25 8.44 -18.08
CA SER A 229 10.65 8.33 -17.66
C SER A 229 10.85 7.13 -16.73
N TYR A 230 11.81 6.28 -17.06
CA TYR A 230 12.16 5.10 -16.27
C TYR A 230 13.43 5.34 -15.44
N GLN A 231 13.38 4.98 -14.17
CA GLN A 231 14.46 5.22 -13.20
C GLN A 231 15.22 3.93 -12.86
N SER A 232 16.55 4.03 -12.81
CA SER A 232 17.45 2.94 -12.41
C SER A 232 17.01 2.34 -11.07
N GLY A 233 16.84 1.02 -11.03
CA GLY A 233 16.45 0.29 -9.82
C GLY A 233 14.96 0.26 -9.51
N TYR A 234 14.10 0.86 -10.33
CA TYR A 234 12.65 0.87 -10.14
C TYR A 234 11.95 -0.20 -10.98
N GLN A 235 10.82 -0.65 -10.45
CA GLN A 235 9.87 -1.52 -11.13
C GLN A 235 8.62 -0.76 -11.53
N TYR A 236 8.10 -1.04 -12.73
CA TYR A 236 6.90 -0.45 -13.29
C TYR A 236 5.95 -1.55 -13.74
N THR A 237 4.72 -1.53 -13.23
CA THR A 237 3.70 -2.53 -13.53
C THR A 237 2.61 -1.94 -14.43
N TYR A 238 2.26 -2.68 -15.47
CA TYR A 238 1.15 -2.43 -16.38
C TYR A 238 0.14 -3.57 -16.31
N HIS A 239 -1.14 -3.26 -16.38
CA HIS A 239 -2.20 -4.27 -16.47
C HIS A 239 -2.76 -4.31 -17.90
N LEU A 240 -2.71 -5.48 -18.54
CA LEU A 240 -3.27 -5.73 -19.87
C LEU A 240 -4.63 -6.43 -19.71
N ALA A 241 -5.67 -5.78 -20.24
CA ALA A 241 -7.05 -6.27 -20.22
C ALA A 241 -7.71 -6.11 -21.60
N PRO A 242 -8.71 -6.93 -21.95
CA PRO A 242 -9.41 -6.83 -23.22
C PRO A 242 -10.18 -5.50 -23.36
N GLU A 243 -10.24 -4.96 -24.58
CA GLU A 243 -10.92 -3.69 -24.91
C GLU A 243 -12.47 -3.81 -24.92
N VAL A 244 -13.02 -4.97 -24.58
CA VAL A 244 -14.44 -5.10 -24.23
C VAL A 244 -14.52 -4.89 -22.73
N HIS A 245 -14.91 -3.70 -22.29
CA HIS A 245 -15.24 -3.51 -20.87
C HIS A 245 -16.34 -4.51 -20.53
N GLU A 246 -16.02 -5.48 -19.66
CA GLU A 246 -17.06 -6.19 -18.94
C GLU A 246 -17.95 -5.17 -18.23
N VAL A 247 -19.16 -5.57 -17.92
CA VAL A 247 -20.07 -4.73 -17.14
C VAL A 247 -19.39 -4.36 -15.81
N GLY A 248 -19.24 -3.05 -15.55
CA GLY A 248 -18.54 -2.56 -14.36
C GLY A 248 -18.08 -1.11 -14.42
N ILE A 249 -17.49 -0.66 -13.30
CA ILE A 249 -17.01 0.69 -13.07
C ILE A 249 -15.48 0.69 -13.07
N TYR A 250 -14.85 1.31 -14.07
CA TYR A 250 -13.39 1.30 -14.26
C TYR A 250 -12.72 2.65 -14.00
N THR A 251 -13.48 3.74 -14.12
CA THR A 251 -12.98 5.11 -14.00
C THR A 251 -13.78 5.94 -13.01
N VAL A 252 -13.23 7.10 -12.62
CA VAL A 252 -13.92 8.08 -11.77
C VAL A 252 -15.20 8.59 -12.45
N GLU A 253 -15.16 8.80 -13.77
CA GLU A 253 -16.31 9.23 -14.55
C GLU A 253 -17.41 8.16 -14.58
N ASP A 254 -17.04 6.88 -14.70
CA ASP A 254 -18.00 5.77 -14.57
C ASP A 254 -18.68 5.78 -13.21
N PHE A 255 -17.91 6.00 -12.14
CA PHE A 255 -18.44 6.05 -10.79
C PHE A 255 -19.41 7.24 -10.61
N ILE A 256 -19.05 8.41 -11.12
CA ILE A 256 -19.92 9.60 -11.12
C ILE A 256 -21.22 9.30 -11.89
N ALA A 257 -21.13 8.76 -13.10
CA ALA A 257 -22.28 8.38 -13.90
C ALA A 257 -23.18 7.37 -13.18
N PHE A 258 -22.57 6.31 -12.61
CA PHE A 258 -23.25 5.31 -11.81
C PHE A 258 -24.02 5.93 -10.64
N THR A 259 -23.37 6.79 -9.84
CA THR A 259 -24.03 7.41 -8.68
C THR A 259 -25.20 8.32 -9.06
N HIS A 260 -25.19 8.92 -10.25
CA HIS A 260 -26.34 9.65 -10.75
C HIS A 260 -27.48 8.71 -11.17
N LEU A 261 -27.14 7.73 -12.00
CA LEU A 261 -28.11 6.82 -12.60
C LEU A 261 -28.80 5.93 -11.56
N ILE A 262 -28.06 5.43 -10.56
CA ILE A 262 -28.61 4.57 -9.50
C ILE A 262 -29.59 5.32 -8.59
N ASN A 263 -29.48 6.65 -8.57
CA ASN A 263 -30.39 7.56 -7.88
C ASN A 263 -31.57 8.02 -8.76
N GLY A 264 -31.73 7.44 -9.96
CA GLY A 264 -32.80 7.77 -10.89
C GLY A 264 -32.58 9.09 -11.65
N MET A 265 -31.38 9.66 -11.60
CA MET A 265 -31.02 10.84 -12.38
C MET A 265 -30.49 10.44 -13.76
N SER A 266 -30.66 11.30 -14.76
CA SER A 266 -30.10 11.06 -16.10
C SER A 266 -28.62 11.42 -16.14
N TYR A 267 -27.82 10.64 -16.85
CA TYR A 267 -26.44 10.98 -17.18
C TYR A 267 -26.21 10.89 -18.70
N PRO A 268 -25.68 11.93 -19.37
CA PRO A 268 -25.61 11.97 -20.83
C PRO A 268 -24.87 10.78 -21.45
N GLY A 269 -25.55 10.02 -22.31
CA GLY A 269 -24.94 8.93 -23.07
C GLY A 269 -24.59 7.67 -22.26
N ARG A 270 -25.04 7.57 -21.00
CA ARG A 270 -24.74 6.45 -20.10
C ARG A 270 -26.01 5.81 -19.54
N THR A 271 -25.96 4.52 -19.20
CA THR A 271 -27.05 3.73 -18.63
C THR A 271 -26.56 2.78 -17.53
N LEU A 272 -27.46 2.31 -16.66
CA LEU A 272 -27.08 1.42 -15.54
C LEU A 272 -26.58 0.05 -15.98
N ASP A 273 -27.00 -0.44 -17.15
CA ASP A 273 -26.63 -1.75 -17.69
C ASP A 273 -25.13 -1.85 -18.01
N GLU A 274 -24.43 -0.72 -18.07
CA GLU A 274 -22.97 -0.66 -18.23
C GLU A 274 -22.23 -1.04 -16.95
N PHE A 275 -22.85 -0.93 -15.78
CA PHE A 275 -22.18 -1.04 -14.48
C PHE A 275 -22.55 -2.29 -13.69
N GLY A 276 -23.66 -2.94 -14.01
CA GLY A 276 -24.10 -4.13 -13.29
C GLY A 276 -24.94 -5.11 -14.10
N GLU A 277 -24.92 -6.35 -13.66
CA GLU A 277 -25.62 -7.46 -14.30
C GLU A 277 -26.82 -7.90 -13.46
N THR A 278 -27.94 -8.19 -14.12
CA THR A 278 -29.15 -8.69 -13.47
C THR A 278 -29.25 -10.21 -13.59
N VAL A 279 -29.21 -10.90 -12.46
CA VAL A 279 -29.45 -12.36 -12.37
C VAL A 279 -30.60 -12.60 -11.40
N ASP A 280 -31.59 -13.39 -11.81
CA ASP A 280 -32.79 -13.72 -11.02
C ASP A 280 -33.52 -12.50 -10.41
N GLY A 281 -33.53 -11.39 -11.15
CA GLY A 281 -34.19 -10.15 -10.73
C GLY A 281 -33.43 -9.34 -9.67
N ARG A 282 -32.15 -9.64 -9.45
CA ARG A 282 -31.24 -8.83 -8.62
C ARG A 282 -30.08 -8.34 -9.46
N THR A 283 -29.82 -7.03 -9.39
CA THR A 283 -28.67 -6.44 -10.06
C THR A 283 -27.46 -6.45 -9.14
N THR A 284 -26.30 -6.81 -9.67
CA THR A 284 -25.00 -6.62 -9.00
C THR A 284 -24.17 -5.64 -9.82
N TYR A 285 -23.79 -4.53 -9.20
CA TYR A 285 -22.89 -3.53 -9.76
C TYR A 285 -21.47 -3.81 -9.31
N TYR A 286 -20.51 -3.70 -10.23
CA TYR A 286 -19.12 -4.10 -9.99
C TYR A 286 -18.17 -2.91 -10.05
N LEU A 287 -17.38 -2.72 -9.01
CA LEU A 287 -16.14 -1.94 -9.12
C LEU A 287 -15.07 -2.83 -9.74
N ARG A 288 -14.37 -2.34 -10.76
CA ARG A 288 -13.39 -3.11 -11.54
C ARG A 288 -11.98 -2.52 -11.52
N ASN A 289 -11.81 -1.41 -10.82
CA ASN A 289 -10.53 -0.75 -10.68
C ASN A 289 -10.49 0.11 -9.42
N ASP A 290 -9.28 0.37 -8.94
CA ASP A 290 -9.03 1.37 -7.93
C ASP A 290 -9.28 2.78 -8.48
N LEU A 291 -10.04 3.60 -7.76
CA LEU A 291 -10.42 4.95 -8.20
C LEU A 291 -9.85 6.01 -7.27
N HIS A 292 -9.28 7.07 -7.85
CA HIS A 292 -8.69 8.18 -7.10
C HIS A 292 -9.49 9.47 -7.33
N PHE A 293 -10.12 9.97 -6.27
CA PHE A 293 -10.90 11.19 -6.31
C PHE A 293 -10.09 12.41 -5.89
N THR A 294 -10.36 13.52 -6.56
CA THR A 294 -9.94 14.87 -6.19
C THR A 294 -11.10 15.60 -5.51
N GLU A 295 -10.85 16.78 -4.93
CA GLU A 295 -11.93 17.62 -4.40
C GLU A 295 -12.96 17.99 -5.48
N GLU A 296 -12.50 18.22 -6.71
CA GLU A 296 -13.36 18.59 -7.84
C GLU A 296 -14.26 17.43 -8.24
N THR A 297 -13.68 16.27 -8.53
CA THR A 297 -14.45 15.07 -8.91
C THR A 297 -15.35 14.55 -7.78
N SER A 298 -14.97 14.77 -6.52
CA SER A 298 -15.83 14.44 -5.37
C SER A 298 -17.13 15.24 -5.34
N LYS A 299 -17.15 16.47 -5.88
CA LYS A 299 -18.36 17.32 -5.91
C LYS A 299 -19.43 16.78 -6.84
N ASP A 300 -19.01 16.00 -7.84
CA ASP A 300 -19.91 15.42 -8.83
C ASP A 300 -20.47 14.07 -8.36
N VAL A 301 -19.84 13.40 -7.39
CA VAL A 301 -20.36 12.15 -6.83
C VAL A 301 -21.62 12.39 -6.02
N GLN A 302 -22.67 11.63 -6.33
CA GLN A 302 -23.94 11.69 -5.60
C GLN A 302 -23.96 10.60 -4.52
N PRO A 303 -24.45 10.86 -3.30
CA PRO A 303 -24.65 9.80 -2.31
C PRO A 303 -25.61 8.74 -2.87
N ILE A 304 -25.25 7.47 -2.76
CA ILE A 304 -26.08 6.36 -3.25
C ILE A 304 -27.23 6.14 -2.28
N GLY A 305 -28.45 6.26 -2.79
CA GLY A 305 -29.64 6.36 -1.95
C GLY A 305 -29.79 7.75 -1.32
N PHE A 306 -30.96 7.99 -0.76
CA PHE A 306 -31.36 9.24 -0.14
C PHE A 306 -32.42 8.98 0.92
N ARG A 307 -32.19 9.48 2.15
CA ARG A 307 -33.14 9.38 3.25
C ARG A 307 -33.62 10.77 3.66
N SER A 308 -34.84 11.11 3.25
CA SER A 308 -35.44 12.40 3.54
C SER A 308 -35.52 12.66 5.04
N SER A 309 -35.13 13.88 5.45
CA SER A 309 -35.27 14.36 6.82
C SER A 309 -36.67 14.92 7.11
N THR A 310 -37.52 15.09 6.09
CA THR A 310 -38.83 15.76 6.21
C THR A 310 -40.02 14.93 5.74
N ASP A 311 -39.86 14.06 4.74
CA ASP A 311 -40.94 13.22 4.21
C ASP A 311 -40.40 11.88 3.70
N SER A 312 -40.70 10.81 4.44
CA SER A 312 -40.21 9.46 4.12
C SER A 312 -40.68 8.91 2.78
N ARG A 313 -41.72 9.49 2.15
CA ARG A 313 -42.16 9.12 0.79
C ARG A 313 -41.16 9.51 -0.29
N ASN A 314 -40.24 10.42 0.03
CA ASN A 314 -39.16 10.86 -0.86
C ASN A 314 -37.87 10.05 -0.63
N ASN A 315 -37.91 8.96 0.14
CA ASN A 315 -36.75 8.12 0.33
C ASN A 315 -36.43 7.36 -0.97
N TRP A 316 -35.16 7.33 -1.33
CA TRP A 316 -34.61 6.47 -2.37
C TRP A 316 -33.65 5.51 -1.70
N ALA A 317 -33.90 4.21 -1.73
CA ALA A 317 -33.06 3.24 -1.00
C ALA A 317 -32.26 2.41 -2.01
N PHE A 318 -30.99 2.17 -1.72
CA PHE A 318 -30.19 1.22 -2.50
C PHE A 318 -30.63 -0.21 -2.16
N LYS A 319 -31.13 -0.93 -3.16
CA LYS A 319 -31.76 -2.27 -3.00
C LYS A 319 -30.99 -3.40 -3.67
N ASP A 320 -30.00 -3.05 -4.48
CA ASP A 320 -29.22 -3.97 -5.30
C ASP A 320 -27.96 -4.42 -4.55
N CYS A 321 -27.10 -5.18 -5.24
CA CYS A 321 -25.77 -5.51 -4.74
C CYS A 321 -24.73 -4.55 -5.35
N PHE A 322 -23.83 -4.03 -4.52
CA PHE A 322 -22.60 -3.38 -4.96
C PHE A 322 -21.43 -4.25 -4.50
N ASP A 323 -20.74 -4.86 -5.46
CA ASP A 323 -19.52 -5.63 -5.23
C ASP A 323 -18.30 -4.79 -5.57
N GLY A 324 -17.54 -4.41 -4.55
CA GLY A 324 -16.31 -3.65 -4.72
C GLY A 324 -15.16 -4.49 -5.29
N GLY A 325 -15.28 -5.82 -5.36
CA GLY A 325 -14.26 -6.70 -5.93
C GLY A 325 -12.91 -6.70 -5.21
N GLY A 326 -12.81 -6.09 -4.02
CA GLY A 326 -11.55 -5.81 -3.32
C GLY A 326 -10.88 -4.50 -3.74
N TYR A 327 -11.43 -3.77 -4.72
CA TYR A 327 -10.91 -2.49 -5.18
C TYR A 327 -11.23 -1.34 -4.21
N THR A 328 -10.50 -0.25 -4.38
CA THR A 328 -10.43 0.87 -3.44
C THR A 328 -10.91 2.18 -4.05
N LEU A 329 -11.78 2.89 -3.33
CA LEU A 329 -12.08 4.30 -3.59
C LEU A 329 -11.18 5.17 -2.70
N ARG A 330 -10.32 5.99 -3.31
CA ARG A 330 -9.32 6.81 -2.62
C ARG A 330 -9.66 8.28 -2.64
N GLY A 331 -9.54 8.95 -1.49
CA GLY A 331 -9.62 10.41 -1.41
C GLY A 331 -11.02 11.00 -1.61
N LEU A 332 -12.08 10.17 -1.66
CA LEU A 332 -13.44 10.65 -1.88
C LEU A 332 -13.90 11.54 -0.72
N GLN A 333 -14.38 12.74 -1.05
CA GLN A 333 -15.02 13.64 -0.10
C GLN A 333 -16.53 13.47 -0.15
N ILE A 334 -17.12 12.93 0.92
CA ILE A 334 -18.57 12.76 1.05
C ILE A 334 -19.22 14.14 1.19
N ILE A 335 -20.05 14.48 0.20
CA ILE A 335 -20.78 15.74 0.18
C ILE A 335 -22.01 15.69 1.09
N THR A 336 -22.42 16.86 1.60
CA THR A 336 -23.69 17.00 2.31
C THR A 336 -24.78 17.39 1.32
N VAL A 337 -25.78 16.53 1.15
CA VAL A 337 -26.95 16.83 0.30
C VAL A 337 -28.05 17.49 1.14
N ASP A 338 -28.73 18.47 0.56
CA ASP A 338 -29.87 19.13 1.20
C ASP A 338 -31.01 18.15 1.49
N LYS A 339 -31.75 18.39 2.58
CA LYS A 339 -32.95 17.61 2.98
C LYS A 339 -32.72 16.13 3.27
N THR A 340 -31.48 15.64 3.34
CA THR A 340 -31.13 14.37 3.98
C THR A 340 -30.61 14.60 5.39
N SER A 341 -30.75 13.57 6.23
CA SER A 341 -30.16 13.51 7.58
C SER A 341 -29.11 12.40 7.72
N SER A 342 -28.87 11.64 6.65
CA SER A 342 -27.95 10.50 6.61
C SER A 342 -26.96 10.72 5.47
N GLN A 343 -25.67 10.65 5.79
CA GLN A 343 -24.56 10.94 4.90
C GLN A 343 -23.59 9.75 4.90
N GLY A 344 -23.02 9.49 3.72
CA GLY A 344 -22.05 8.44 3.44
C GLY A 344 -21.99 8.18 1.95
N LEU A 345 -21.09 7.31 1.50
CA LEU A 345 -21.11 6.84 0.11
C LEU A 345 -22.49 6.27 -0.23
N PHE A 346 -23.02 5.44 0.67
CA PHE A 346 -24.40 5.00 0.69
C PHE A 346 -25.17 5.76 1.77
N ALA A 347 -25.94 6.78 1.39
CA ALA A 347 -26.76 7.49 2.37
C ALA A 347 -27.84 6.59 2.98
N TYR A 348 -28.39 5.66 2.19
CA TYR A 348 -29.40 4.71 2.65
C TYR A 348 -29.38 3.38 1.89
N ILE A 349 -29.07 2.30 2.61
CA ILE A 349 -29.15 0.91 2.14
C ILE A 349 -30.45 0.28 2.64
N ASP A 350 -31.25 -0.26 1.72
CA ASP A 350 -32.49 -0.99 1.99
C ASP A 350 -32.21 -2.37 2.61
N GLY A 351 -33.22 -3.00 3.21
CA GLY A 351 -33.12 -4.36 3.75
C GLY A 351 -32.71 -5.45 2.74
N GLN A 352 -32.90 -5.21 1.44
CA GLN A 352 -32.42 -6.10 0.37
C GLN A 352 -31.02 -5.74 -0.15
N GLY A 353 -30.56 -4.52 0.13
CA GLY A 353 -29.29 -4.02 -0.38
C GLY A 353 -28.10 -4.76 0.22
N VAL A 354 -27.09 -5.01 -0.61
CA VAL A 354 -25.82 -5.63 -0.20
C VAL A 354 -24.68 -4.76 -0.69
N VAL A 355 -23.77 -4.39 0.20
CA VAL A 355 -22.50 -3.75 -0.14
C VAL A 355 -21.39 -4.66 0.34
N LYS A 356 -20.52 -5.10 -0.57
CA LYS A 356 -19.48 -6.06 -0.22
C LYS A 356 -18.14 -5.76 -0.87
N ASN A 357 -17.06 -6.27 -0.26
CA ASN A 357 -15.71 -6.29 -0.83
C ASN A 357 -15.22 -4.91 -1.29
N LEU A 358 -15.51 -3.85 -0.53
CA LEU A 358 -15.20 -2.48 -0.93
C LEU A 358 -14.24 -1.83 0.04
N ASN A 359 -13.14 -1.32 -0.49
CA ASN A 359 -12.16 -0.55 0.28
C ASN A 359 -12.38 0.94 0.09
N MET A 360 -12.29 1.71 1.17
CA MET A 360 -12.28 3.18 1.12
C MET A 360 -11.05 3.68 1.86
N GLU A 361 -10.20 4.43 1.15
CA GLU A 361 -8.93 4.90 1.69
C GLU A 361 -8.84 6.42 1.66
N ASN A 362 -8.46 7.04 2.79
CA ASN A 362 -8.33 8.49 2.93
C ASN A 362 -9.60 9.28 2.54
N CYS A 363 -10.76 8.66 2.71
CA CYS A 363 -12.05 9.28 2.43
C CYS A 363 -12.47 10.18 3.60
N SER A 364 -13.20 11.26 3.32
CA SER A 364 -13.54 12.21 4.37
C SER A 364 -14.93 12.79 4.26
N TYR A 365 -15.43 13.24 5.40
CA TYR A 365 -16.62 14.08 5.50
C TYR A 365 -16.27 15.31 6.32
N VAL A 366 -16.53 16.50 5.77
CA VAL A 366 -16.34 17.77 6.49
C VAL A 366 -17.63 18.58 6.40
N ASN A 367 -18.34 18.70 7.53
CA ASN A 367 -19.46 19.61 7.62
C ASN A 367 -19.00 21.01 8.03
N ALA A 368 -18.91 21.91 7.04
CA ALA A 368 -18.61 23.32 7.28
C ALA A 368 -19.86 24.18 7.57
N ASN A 369 -21.08 23.65 7.40
CA ASN A 369 -22.31 24.43 7.44
C ASN A 369 -22.99 24.39 8.83
N ILE A 370 -23.55 25.53 9.25
CA ILE A 370 -23.95 25.85 10.63
C ILE A 370 -25.44 25.51 10.89
N ASN A 371 -26.16 24.92 9.95
CA ASN A 371 -27.60 24.68 10.09
C ASN A 371 -27.95 23.58 11.13
N ASN A 372 -29.04 23.78 11.89
CA ASN A 372 -29.39 23.06 13.12
C ASN A 372 -29.93 21.62 12.94
N THR A 373 -29.63 20.92 11.85
CA THR A 373 -30.11 19.54 11.66
C THR A 373 -29.04 18.53 12.09
N THR A 374 -29.41 17.60 12.97
CA THR A 374 -28.54 16.49 13.38
C THR A 374 -28.15 15.68 12.15
N GLN A 375 -26.86 15.67 11.84
CA GLN A 375 -26.30 14.86 10.74
C GLN A 375 -25.90 13.48 11.27
N ARG A 376 -26.23 12.43 10.53
CA ARG A 376 -25.84 11.04 10.79
C ARG A 376 -24.86 10.62 9.71
N VAL A 377 -23.61 10.40 10.06
CA VAL A 377 -22.52 10.28 9.08
C VAL A 377 -21.78 8.96 9.25
N GLY A 378 -21.68 8.17 8.19
CA GLY A 378 -20.66 7.13 8.11
C GLY A 378 -19.93 7.19 6.79
N ILE A 379 -18.65 6.83 6.73
CA ILE A 379 -17.88 6.92 5.49
C ILE A 379 -18.52 6.03 4.42
N LEU A 380 -18.78 4.76 4.75
CA LEU A 380 -19.48 3.87 3.84
C LEU A 380 -20.98 4.12 3.87
N ALA A 381 -21.62 4.11 5.05
CA ALA A 381 -23.08 4.19 5.14
C ALA A 381 -23.62 5.15 6.20
N GLY A 382 -24.57 6.01 5.82
CA GLY A 382 -25.33 6.81 6.77
C GLY A 382 -26.38 5.99 7.52
N TRP A 383 -27.11 5.15 6.79
CA TRP A 383 -28.16 4.28 7.34
C TRP A 383 -28.19 2.95 6.60
N ASN A 384 -27.99 1.85 7.33
CA ASN A 384 -27.98 0.51 6.77
C ASN A 384 -29.16 -0.31 7.28
N GLU A 385 -30.07 -0.76 6.43
CA GLU A 385 -31.06 -1.81 6.74
C GLU A 385 -30.68 -3.17 6.15
N GLY A 386 -29.73 -3.18 5.20
CA GLY A 386 -29.29 -4.36 4.47
C GLY A 386 -28.04 -5.02 5.05
N THR A 387 -27.15 -5.49 4.18
CA THR A 387 -25.90 -6.17 4.59
C THR A 387 -24.67 -5.43 4.07
N ILE A 388 -23.72 -5.17 4.96
CA ILE A 388 -22.37 -4.71 4.63
C ILE A 388 -21.40 -5.84 5.00
N ILE A 389 -20.57 -6.30 4.07
CA ILE A 389 -19.64 -7.41 4.35
C ILE A 389 -18.30 -7.30 3.62
N GLY A 390 -17.17 -7.53 4.31
CA GLY A 390 -15.86 -7.48 3.65
C GLY A 390 -15.49 -6.07 3.19
N CYS A 391 -15.98 -5.04 3.89
CA CYS A 391 -15.67 -3.65 3.57
C CYS A 391 -14.67 -3.08 4.57
N HIS A 392 -13.69 -2.32 4.07
CA HIS A 392 -12.62 -1.80 4.91
C HIS A 392 -12.42 -0.29 4.69
N ILE A 393 -12.34 0.45 5.80
CA ILE A 393 -11.98 1.87 5.81
C ILE A 393 -10.55 2.00 6.33
N LYS A 394 -9.69 2.70 5.60
CA LYS A 394 -8.31 2.97 6.00
C LYS A 394 -7.97 4.44 5.82
N GLY A 395 -7.65 5.14 6.91
CA GLY A 395 -7.29 6.54 6.83
C GLY A 395 -8.51 7.42 6.54
N GLY A 396 -8.42 8.69 6.93
CA GLY A 396 -9.42 9.71 6.62
C GLY A 396 -9.99 10.39 7.86
N LYS A 397 -11.07 11.16 7.66
CA LYS A 397 -11.67 11.92 8.75
C LYS A 397 -13.15 12.18 8.61
N ILE A 398 -13.84 12.22 9.75
CA ILE A 398 -15.17 12.80 9.89
C ILE A 398 -15.04 14.01 10.81
N GLU A 399 -15.20 15.20 10.23
CA GLU A 399 -15.16 16.48 10.93
C GLU A 399 -16.55 17.12 10.92
N ASN A 400 -17.16 17.27 12.11
CA ASN A 400 -18.43 17.94 12.27
C ASN A 400 -18.32 19.06 13.31
N LYS A 401 -18.45 20.31 12.86
CA LYS A 401 -18.30 21.50 13.72
C LYS A 401 -19.51 21.79 14.61
N LYS A 402 -20.51 20.91 14.63
CA LYS A 402 -21.77 21.05 15.39
C LYS A 402 -22.29 19.69 15.88
N TYR A 403 -23.51 19.69 16.44
CA TYR A 403 -24.22 18.50 16.93
C TYR A 403 -24.48 17.48 15.81
N GLY A 404 -23.95 16.28 15.97
CA GLY A 404 -24.08 15.20 14.99
C GLY A 404 -23.67 13.84 15.55
N ASN A 405 -23.93 12.81 14.76
CA ASN A 405 -23.64 11.42 15.08
C ASN A 405 -22.76 10.83 13.99
N ALA A 406 -21.76 10.01 14.37
CA ALA A 406 -20.96 9.31 13.36
C ALA A 406 -20.52 7.91 13.74
N GLY A 407 -20.42 7.07 12.71
CA GLY A 407 -19.73 5.78 12.71
C GLY A 407 -18.66 5.77 11.63
N GLY A 408 -17.46 5.26 11.87
CA GLY A 408 -16.44 5.17 10.82
C GLY A 408 -16.94 4.38 9.60
N MET A 409 -17.54 3.22 9.84
CA MET A 409 -18.16 2.38 8.81
C MET A 409 -19.61 2.82 8.52
N VAL A 410 -20.45 2.79 9.56
CA VAL A 410 -21.89 3.03 9.44
C VAL A 410 -22.43 3.85 10.60
N CYS A 411 -23.18 4.93 10.36
CA CYS A 411 -23.76 5.69 11.47
C CYS A 411 -24.87 4.90 12.18
N ASN A 412 -25.95 4.56 11.46
CA ASN A 412 -27.06 3.79 12.02
C ASN A 412 -27.13 2.41 11.38
N ASN A 413 -26.80 1.38 12.15
CA ASN A 413 -26.97 0.00 11.71
C ASN A 413 -28.34 -0.54 12.14
N LYS A 414 -29.17 -0.82 11.15
CA LYS A 414 -30.46 -1.50 11.21
C LYS A 414 -30.47 -2.79 10.40
N GLY A 415 -29.30 -3.25 9.95
CA GLY A 415 -29.11 -4.46 9.17
C GLY A 415 -28.03 -5.33 9.79
N ARG A 416 -27.13 -5.86 8.96
CA ARG A 416 -25.98 -6.66 9.37
C ARG A 416 -24.69 -6.06 8.85
N VAL A 417 -23.63 -6.12 9.66
CA VAL A 417 -22.27 -5.78 9.24
C VAL A 417 -21.32 -6.91 9.64
N LEU A 418 -20.60 -7.47 8.68
CA LEU A 418 -19.72 -8.63 8.89
C LEU A 418 -18.34 -8.43 8.26
N ASN A 419 -17.29 -9.02 8.85
CA ASN A 419 -15.95 -9.07 8.24
C ASN A 419 -15.42 -7.70 7.79
N CYS A 420 -15.60 -6.68 8.62
CA CYS A 420 -15.30 -5.29 8.24
C CYS A 420 -14.23 -4.69 9.15
N VAL A 421 -13.45 -3.76 8.62
CA VAL A 421 -12.37 -3.09 9.38
C VAL A 421 -12.49 -1.57 9.25
N VAL A 422 -12.28 -0.86 10.35
CA VAL A 422 -12.03 0.58 10.34
C VAL A 422 -10.66 0.82 10.95
N ASN A 423 -9.73 1.36 10.17
CA ASN A 423 -8.36 1.64 10.60
C ASN A 423 -8.01 3.10 10.35
N ASP A 424 -7.30 3.72 11.30
CA ASP A 424 -6.70 5.06 11.15
C ASP A 424 -7.71 6.17 10.79
N MET A 425 -8.88 6.17 11.45
CA MET A 425 -9.91 7.19 11.24
C MET A 425 -9.88 8.29 12.31
N GLN A 426 -9.95 9.54 11.86
CA GLN A 426 -10.04 10.70 12.75
C GLN A 426 -11.48 11.20 12.88
N PHE A 427 -11.96 11.32 14.11
CA PHE A 427 -13.26 11.91 14.44
C PHE A 427 -13.03 13.23 15.16
N ILE A 428 -13.57 14.32 14.63
CA ILE A 428 -13.27 15.68 15.10
C ILE A 428 -14.57 16.46 15.30
N GLY A 429 -14.84 16.96 16.52
CA GLY A 429 -15.96 17.90 16.72
C GLY A 429 -16.54 18.02 18.13
N ASN A 430 -16.63 19.27 18.62
CA ASN A 430 -16.94 19.72 20.00
C ASN A 430 -18.32 19.34 20.60
N ALA A 431 -19.21 18.69 19.84
CA ALA A 431 -20.56 18.32 20.30
C ALA A 431 -21.07 17.00 19.68
N MET A 432 -20.14 16.14 19.30
CA MET A 432 -20.39 14.99 18.43
C MET A 432 -20.44 13.69 19.23
N TYR A 433 -21.43 12.83 18.97
CA TYR A 433 -21.47 11.47 19.53
C TYR A 433 -20.99 10.45 18.51
N VAL A 434 -19.99 9.65 18.88
CA VAL A 434 -19.22 8.89 17.90
C VAL A 434 -19.07 7.42 18.30
N GLY A 435 -19.29 6.51 17.36
CA GLY A 435 -18.74 5.16 17.41
C GLY A 435 -17.58 5.03 16.44
N GLY A 436 -16.42 4.51 16.83
CA GLY A 436 -15.31 4.32 15.89
C GLY A 436 -15.71 3.45 14.69
N PHE A 437 -16.58 2.45 14.91
CA PHE A 437 -17.20 1.66 13.84
C PHE A 437 -18.62 2.11 13.53
N CYS A 438 -19.48 2.13 14.56
CA CYS A 438 -20.90 2.42 14.42
C CYS A 438 -21.47 3.33 15.52
N TYR A 439 -22.18 4.39 15.16
CA TYR A 439 -22.83 5.22 16.19
C TYR A 439 -23.94 4.45 16.92
N ASP A 440 -24.92 3.91 16.22
CA ASP A 440 -26.08 3.25 16.82
C ASP A 440 -26.37 1.92 16.14
N ASN A 441 -26.13 0.84 16.87
CA ASN A 441 -26.56 -0.50 16.48
C ASN A 441 -27.95 -0.80 17.07
N SER A 442 -28.95 -0.91 16.19
CA SER A 442 -30.35 -1.07 16.55
C SER A 442 -30.69 -2.46 17.11
N ALA A 443 -31.90 -2.60 17.65
CA ALA A 443 -32.36 -3.83 18.27
C ALA A 443 -32.41 -5.00 17.27
N ASP A 444 -31.97 -6.17 17.73
CA ASP A 444 -31.93 -7.41 16.95
C ASP A 444 -31.09 -7.29 15.66
N LYS A 445 -29.96 -6.55 15.73
CA LYS A 445 -29.02 -6.32 14.62
C LYS A 445 -27.59 -6.67 14.96
N ASP A 446 -26.83 -6.98 13.92
CA ASP A 446 -25.57 -7.71 14.05
C ASP A 446 -24.38 -6.86 13.58
N ILE A 447 -23.32 -6.85 14.39
CA ILE A 447 -21.96 -6.47 14.00
C ILE A 447 -21.06 -7.63 14.38
N ILE A 448 -20.49 -8.31 13.39
CA ILE A 448 -19.83 -9.60 13.59
C ILE A 448 -18.46 -9.60 12.91
N ASN A 449 -17.45 -10.12 13.60
CA ASN A 449 -16.13 -10.34 13.01
C ASN A 449 -15.48 -9.06 12.47
N CYS A 450 -15.59 -7.96 13.23
CA CYS A 450 -15.13 -6.62 12.81
C CYS A 450 -14.00 -6.05 13.68
N CYS A 451 -13.24 -5.11 13.13
CA CYS A 451 -12.15 -4.44 13.85
C CYS A 451 -12.29 -2.91 13.83
N VAL A 452 -11.88 -2.26 14.92
CA VAL A 452 -11.46 -0.86 14.94
C VAL A 452 -10.02 -0.76 15.41
N ALA A 453 -9.18 -0.10 14.62
CA ALA A 453 -7.77 0.10 14.93
C ALA A 453 -7.36 1.56 14.72
N GLN A 454 -6.47 2.08 15.57
CA GLN A 454 -5.80 3.37 15.38
C GLN A 454 -6.74 4.57 15.17
N CYS A 455 -7.96 4.52 15.71
CA CYS A 455 -8.91 5.62 15.55
C CYS A 455 -8.73 6.66 16.66
N SER A 456 -8.84 7.94 16.31
CA SER A 456 -8.71 9.07 17.24
C SER A 456 -10.03 9.84 17.37
N PHE A 457 -10.45 10.12 18.59
CA PHE A 457 -11.63 10.91 18.95
C PHE A 457 -11.18 12.23 19.56
N MET A 458 -11.19 13.31 18.77
CA MET A 458 -10.63 14.61 19.12
C MET A 458 -11.73 15.61 19.44
N ASN A 459 -11.80 16.01 20.71
CA ASN A 459 -12.77 16.97 21.23
C ASN A 459 -14.22 16.56 20.92
N ASN A 460 -14.57 15.28 21.05
CA ASN A 460 -15.94 14.83 20.91
C ASN A 460 -16.67 14.88 22.25
N ASP A 461 -18.00 14.95 22.23
CA ASP A 461 -18.78 14.92 23.48
C ASP A 461 -18.61 13.55 24.14
N LEU A 462 -18.97 12.49 23.40
CA LEU A 462 -19.05 11.13 23.91
C LEU A 462 -18.65 10.15 22.81
N ALA A 463 -17.83 9.14 23.15
CA ALA A 463 -17.38 8.15 22.19
C ALA A 463 -17.46 6.70 22.69
N GLY A 464 -17.69 5.78 21.77
CA GLY A 464 -17.44 4.36 21.97
C GLY A 464 -16.52 3.85 20.87
N GLY A 465 -15.41 3.22 21.24
CA GLY A 465 -14.40 2.81 20.26
C GLY A 465 -14.94 1.89 19.18
N LEU A 466 -15.77 0.91 19.53
CA LEU A 466 -16.52 0.11 18.56
C LEU A 466 -17.89 0.76 18.26
N CYS A 467 -18.75 0.91 19.28
CA CYS A 467 -20.05 1.57 19.09
C CYS A 467 -20.39 2.60 20.17
N TYR A 468 -21.04 3.69 19.80
CA TYR A 468 -21.58 4.60 20.82
C TYR A 468 -22.77 3.96 21.56
N ASN A 469 -23.78 3.48 20.84
CA ASN A 469 -24.95 2.86 21.43
C ASN A 469 -25.19 1.46 20.86
N VAL A 470 -25.49 0.51 21.76
CA VAL A 470 -25.98 -0.82 21.40
C VAL A 470 -27.37 -1.06 22.00
N SER A 471 -28.33 -1.45 21.17
CA SER A 471 -29.72 -1.65 21.57
C SER A 471 -29.99 -3.09 22.04
N ALA A 472 -31.11 -3.28 22.75
CA ALA A 472 -31.51 -4.59 23.27
C ALA A 472 -31.65 -5.64 22.15
N GLY A 473 -31.18 -6.85 22.38
CA GLY A 473 -31.29 -7.97 21.42
C GLY A 473 -30.24 -7.99 20.31
N SER A 474 -29.35 -6.99 20.25
CA SER A 474 -28.27 -6.96 19.26
C SER A 474 -27.17 -7.99 19.52
N ASN A 475 -26.48 -8.42 18.46
CA ASN A 475 -25.28 -9.25 18.57
C ASN A 475 -24.05 -8.48 18.14
N ILE A 476 -23.09 -8.30 19.06
CA ILE A 476 -21.77 -7.75 18.76
C ILE A 476 -20.73 -8.82 19.06
N LEU A 477 -20.26 -9.52 18.04
CA LEU A 477 -19.56 -10.80 18.21
C LEU A 477 -18.25 -10.83 17.43
N ASN A 478 -17.22 -11.39 18.05
CA ASN A 478 -15.88 -11.54 17.48
C ASN A 478 -15.26 -10.24 16.96
N CYS A 479 -15.56 -9.14 17.64
CA CYS A 479 -15.01 -7.84 17.29
C CYS A 479 -13.84 -7.49 18.21
N TYR A 480 -12.83 -6.83 17.69
CA TYR A 480 -11.72 -6.34 18.52
C TYR A 480 -11.41 -4.86 18.27
N VAL A 481 -10.83 -4.22 19.29
CA VAL A 481 -10.45 -2.81 19.26
C VAL A 481 -9.00 -2.64 19.69
N PHE A 482 -8.21 -1.97 18.86
CA PHE A 482 -6.77 -1.75 19.05
C PHE A 482 -6.40 -0.26 18.99
N SER A 483 -5.53 0.18 19.90
CA SER A 483 -4.87 1.49 19.85
C SER A 483 -5.83 2.67 19.58
N LEU A 484 -6.69 3.01 20.53
CA LEU A 484 -7.56 4.18 20.42
C LEU A 484 -6.97 5.40 21.13
N ASP A 485 -7.18 6.56 20.53
CA ASP A 485 -6.93 7.86 21.17
C ASP A 485 -8.25 8.60 21.43
N ALA A 486 -8.45 9.12 22.63
CA ALA A 486 -9.67 9.79 23.05
C ALA A 486 -9.37 11.15 23.70
N GLU A 487 -8.69 12.02 22.97
CA GLU A 487 -8.32 13.35 23.42
C GLU A 487 -9.56 14.20 23.77
N ASN A 488 -9.64 14.64 25.03
CA ASN A 488 -10.72 15.47 25.57
C ASN A 488 -12.13 14.89 25.31
N THR A 489 -12.27 13.56 25.26
CA THR A 489 -13.51 12.87 24.93
C THR A 489 -13.86 11.83 25.99
N ASP A 490 -15.10 11.84 26.48
CA ASP A 490 -15.60 10.79 27.38
C ASP A 490 -15.87 9.49 26.59
N ALA A 491 -14.96 8.52 26.72
CA ALA A 491 -14.93 7.34 25.85
C ALA A 491 -14.96 5.99 26.59
N GLY A 492 -15.69 5.02 26.04
CA GLY A 492 -15.51 3.60 26.33
C GLY A 492 -14.74 2.91 25.19
N VAL A 493 -13.83 1.97 25.51
CA VAL A 493 -12.99 1.29 24.49
C VAL A 493 -13.85 0.51 23.50
N LEU A 494 -14.84 -0.24 23.97
CA LEU A 494 -15.79 -0.94 23.11
C LEU A 494 -17.05 -0.10 22.93
N PHE A 495 -17.71 0.26 24.04
CA PHE A 495 -19.03 0.87 23.99
C PHE A 495 -19.15 2.09 24.89
N TYR A 496 -19.83 3.14 24.42
CA TYR A 496 -20.21 4.25 25.30
C TYR A 496 -21.39 3.84 26.21
N LYS A 497 -22.48 3.32 25.63
CA LYS A 497 -23.65 2.89 26.39
C LYS A 497 -24.40 1.76 25.70
N GLY A 498 -25.33 1.15 26.43
CA GLY A 498 -26.32 0.24 25.87
C GLY A 498 -27.67 0.37 26.57
N ASN A 499 -28.73 -0.06 25.89
CA ASN A 499 -30.07 -0.08 26.44
C ASN A 499 -30.27 -1.30 27.36
N LYS A 500 -30.95 -1.12 28.50
CA LYS A 500 -31.27 -2.23 29.42
C LYS A 500 -32.26 -3.21 28.77
N GLY A 501 -31.87 -4.47 28.58
CA GLY A 501 -32.70 -5.54 28.04
C GLY A 501 -31.96 -6.88 28.02
N SER A 502 -32.67 -8.01 28.12
CA SER A 502 -32.12 -9.33 28.48
C SER A 502 -31.30 -10.05 27.41
N ASP A 503 -31.26 -9.57 26.17
CA ASP A 503 -30.85 -10.41 25.03
C ASP A 503 -29.72 -9.87 24.15
N THR A 504 -29.12 -8.71 24.49
CA THR A 504 -27.90 -8.25 23.81
C THR A 504 -26.76 -9.22 24.10
N THR A 505 -26.14 -9.77 23.05
CA THR A 505 -25.02 -10.72 23.18
C THR A 505 -23.73 -10.06 22.73
N ILE A 506 -22.72 -10.05 23.59
CA ILE A 506 -21.42 -9.43 23.38
C ILE A 506 -20.33 -10.47 23.55
N ASN A 507 -19.44 -10.57 22.56
CA ASN A 507 -18.22 -11.35 22.63
C ASN A 507 -17.12 -10.57 21.90
N CYS A 508 -16.45 -9.67 22.61
CA CYS A 508 -15.52 -8.70 22.01
C CYS A 508 -14.21 -8.63 22.79
N TYR A 509 -13.17 -8.15 22.11
CA TYR A 509 -11.81 -8.07 22.63
C TYR A 509 -11.32 -6.63 22.62
N TYR A 510 -10.58 -6.22 23.64
CA TYR A 510 -10.03 -4.86 23.73
C TYR A 510 -8.66 -4.85 24.40
N GLN A 511 -7.83 -3.87 24.03
CA GLN A 511 -6.50 -3.70 24.62
C GLN A 511 -6.62 -3.26 26.10
N GLY A 512 -6.06 -4.07 27.01
CA GLY A 512 -6.26 -3.95 28.46
C GLY A 512 -5.37 -2.94 29.17
N ASP A 513 -4.34 -2.43 28.51
CA ASP A 513 -3.41 -1.41 29.04
C ASP A 513 -3.94 0.04 28.89
N VAL A 514 -5.14 0.20 28.34
CA VAL A 514 -5.77 1.51 28.13
C VAL A 514 -6.44 1.98 29.41
N SER A 515 -6.27 3.27 29.76
CA SER A 515 -6.89 3.90 30.96
C SER A 515 -8.42 4.08 30.87
N LEU A 516 -9.02 3.68 29.75
CA LEU A 516 -10.45 3.78 29.47
C LEU A 516 -11.19 2.53 29.92
N LYS A 517 -12.45 2.70 30.32
CA LYS A 517 -13.33 1.55 30.61
C LYS A 517 -13.70 0.84 29.30
N PRO A 518 -13.82 -0.50 29.28
CA PRO A 518 -14.33 -1.19 28.08
C PRO A 518 -15.76 -0.75 27.72
N ILE A 519 -16.59 -0.51 28.73
CA ILE A 519 -17.95 0.02 28.60
C ILE A 519 -18.08 1.22 29.53
N TYR A 520 -18.38 2.40 28.98
CA TYR A 520 -18.44 3.63 29.79
C TYR A 520 -19.67 3.64 30.73
N ASN A 521 -20.86 3.54 30.15
CA ASN A 521 -22.14 3.42 30.88
C ASN A 521 -22.58 1.96 30.90
N THR A 522 -22.32 1.28 32.02
CA THR A 522 -22.61 -0.15 32.19
C THR A 522 -24.08 -0.50 31.97
N PHE A 523 -24.33 -1.59 31.24
CA PHE A 523 -25.65 -2.17 30.98
C PHE A 523 -25.56 -3.71 31.03
N THR A 524 -26.69 -4.38 31.04
CA THR A 524 -26.77 -5.85 31.09
C THR A 524 -26.63 -6.45 29.69
N TYR A 525 -25.80 -7.48 29.54
CA TYR A 525 -25.61 -8.23 28.30
C TYR A 525 -25.27 -9.70 28.61
N LYS A 526 -25.40 -10.58 27.62
CA LYS A 526 -24.93 -11.97 27.62
C LYS A 526 -23.55 -12.07 26.99
N GLY A 527 -22.77 -13.08 27.37
CA GLY A 527 -21.40 -13.26 26.87
C GLY A 527 -20.38 -12.52 27.72
N ALA A 528 -19.31 -12.02 27.10
CA ALA A 528 -18.18 -11.40 27.79
C ALA A 528 -17.44 -10.40 26.91
N VAL A 529 -16.74 -9.46 27.56
CA VAL A 529 -15.70 -8.64 26.94
C VAL A 529 -14.36 -9.09 27.51
N TYR A 530 -13.37 -9.27 26.64
CA TYR A 530 -12.07 -9.84 27.00
C TYR A 530 -10.97 -8.80 26.82
N ALA A 531 -10.15 -8.61 27.84
CA ALA A 531 -8.92 -7.83 27.71
C ALA A 531 -7.82 -8.68 27.05
N TYR A 532 -6.97 -8.05 26.25
CA TYR A 532 -5.69 -8.60 25.82
C TYR A 532 -4.53 -7.64 26.13
N ASP A 533 -3.34 -8.20 26.35
CA ASP A 533 -2.14 -7.42 26.66
C ASP A 533 -1.36 -6.96 25.41
N SER A 534 -0.22 -6.28 25.60
CA SER A 534 0.62 -5.78 24.52
C SER A 534 1.22 -6.88 23.63
N ASP A 535 1.28 -8.12 24.12
CA ASP A 535 1.73 -9.30 23.36
C ASP A 535 0.54 -10.00 22.67
N PHE A 536 -0.63 -9.37 22.68
CA PHE A 536 -1.89 -9.87 22.16
C PHE A 536 -2.36 -11.17 22.82
N THR A 537 -2.03 -11.39 24.10
CA THR A 537 -2.55 -12.54 24.87
C THR A 537 -3.87 -12.17 25.54
N VAL A 538 -4.92 -12.97 25.33
CA VAL A 538 -6.23 -12.77 25.95
C VAL A 538 -6.19 -13.24 27.41
N THR A 539 -6.25 -12.29 28.36
CA THR A 539 -5.91 -12.53 29.78
C THR A 539 -6.74 -13.65 30.41
N ASP A 540 -8.04 -13.72 30.11
CA ASP A 540 -8.94 -14.71 30.71
C ASP A 540 -8.91 -16.08 30.01
N LYS A 541 -8.40 -16.15 28.77
CA LYS A 541 -8.35 -17.38 27.98
C LYS A 541 -6.96 -18.02 27.96
N GLY A 542 -5.90 -17.25 28.15
CA GLY A 542 -4.52 -17.73 28.08
C GLY A 542 -4.06 -18.14 26.69
N CYS A 543 -4.78 -17.74 25.64
CA CYS A 543 -4.40 -17.92 24.23
C CYS A 543 -4.16 -16.57 23.56
N SER A 544 -3.52 -16.57 22.39
CA SER A 544 -3.36 -15.36 21.59
C SER A 544 -4.72 -14.85 21.08
N LEU A 545 -4.81 -13.53 20.82
CA LEU A 545 -6.00 -12.90 20.26
C LEU A 545 -6.35 -13.52 18.91
N LEU A 546 -5.36 -13.83 18.07
CA LEU A 546 -5.55 -14.49 16.79
C LEU A 546 -6.23 -15.86 16.93
N GLU A 547 -5.74 -16.70 17.85
CA GLU A 547 -6.35 -18.00 18.15
C GLU A 547 -7.78 -17.84 18.69
N ALA A 548 -8.01 -16.85 19.56
CA ALA A 548 -9.34 -16.58 20.10
C ALA A 548 -10.34 -16.13 19.03
N LEU A 549 -9.90 -15.28 18.09
CA LEU A 549 -10.70 -14.80 16.97
C LEU A 549 -11.02 -15.92 15.98
N ASN A 550 -10.01 -16.71 15.58
CA ASN A 550 -10.18 -17.78 14.60
C ASN A 550 -10.91 -19.00 15.17
N GLY A 551 -10.68 -19.35 16.43
CA GLY A 551 -11.47 -20.40 17.09
C GLY A 551 -12.95 -20.04 17.15
N TRP A 552 -13.28 -18.76 17.33
CA TRP A 552 -14.68 -18.32 17.23
C TRP A 552 -15.22 -18.43 15.79
N VAL A 553 -14.43 -18.07 14.77
CA VAL A 553 -14.82 -18.24 13.36
C VAL A 553 -15.13 -19.70 13.05
N GLU A 554 -14.25 -20.62 13.43
CA GLU A 554 -14.42 -22.07 13.24
C GLU A 554 -15.73 -22.58 13.87
N ASP A 555 -16.00 -22.20 15.12
CA ASP A 555 -17.19 -22.60 15.88
C ASP A 555 -18.50 -22.03 15.31
N ASN A 556 -18.43 -20.98 14.49
CA ASN A 556 -19.58 -20.22 14.02
C ASN A 556 -19.74 -20.19 12.49
N GLN A 557 -18.84 -20.87 11.75
CA GLN A 557 -18.94 -20.96 10.31
C GLN A 557 -20.27 -21.59 9.88
N GLY A 558 -20.92 -21.00 8.86
CA GLY A 558 -22.20 -21.47 8.34
C GLY A 558 -23.44 -21.12 9.19
N LYS A 559 -23.29 -20.45 10.35
CA LYS A 559 -24.45 -19.98 11.13
C LYS A 559 -25.15 -18.76 10.52
N TYR A 560 -24.43 -17.98 9.73
CA TYR A 560 -24.94 -16.76 9.11
C TYR A 560 -25.32 -17.07 7.65
N SER A 561 -26.59 -17.42 7.44
CA SER A 561 -27.14 -17.86 6.15
C SER A 561 -26.72 -16.93 5.01
N GLY A 562 -25.93 -17.45 4.06
CA GLY A 562 -25.49 -16.75 2.86
C GLY A 562 -24.18 -15.96 2.97
N TYR A 563 -23.52 -15.95 4.14
CA TYR A 563 -22.28 -15.18 4.35
C TYR A 563 -21.24 -16.03 5.11
N SER A 564 -20.03 -16.14 4.56
CA SER A 564 -18.88 -16.73 5.27
C SER A 564 -18.30 -15.76 6.28
N LEU A 565 -17.78 -16.28 7.39
CA LEU A 565 -16.90 -15.50 8.25
C LEU A 565 -15.47 -15.68 7.74
N ASP A 566 -14.76 -14.57 7.64
CA ASP A 566 -13.38 -14.58 7.17
C ASP A 566 -12.45 -14.84 8.35
N TYR A 567 -11.46 -15.69 8.12
CA TYR A 567 -10.39 -15.94 9.09
C TYR A 567 -9.54 -14.69 9.24
N TRP A 568 -8.99 -14.49 10.43
CA TRP A 568 -8.00 -13.46 10.70
C TRP A 568 -6.60 -14.00 10.42
N GLN A 569 -5.71 -13.13 9.95
CA GLN A 569 -4.28 -13.31 9.86
C GLN A 569 -3.56 -12.15 10.54
N LYS A 570 -2.26 -12.33 10.77
CA LYS A 570 -1.39 -11.26 11.24
C LYS A 570 -1.37 -10.11 10.21
N GLY A 571 -1.60 -8.89 10.69
CA GLY A 571 -1.44 -7.66 9.92
C GLY A 571 -0.02 -7.07 10.07
N ASP A 572 0.07 -5.75 9.91
CA ASP A 572 1.31 -4.99 9.99
C ASP A 572 1.46 -4.28 11.35
N GLU A 573 2.40 -3.33 11.45
CA GLU A 573 2.63 -2.53 12.66
C GLU A 573 1.45 -1.61 13.02
N ASN A 574 0.56 -1.33 12.07
CA ASN A 574 -0.57 -0.42 12.25
C ASN A 574 -1.82 -1.14 12.74
N ILE A 575 -2.04 -2.36 12.26
CA ILE A 575 -3.19 -3.18 12.64
C ILE A 575 -2.74 -4.63 12.87
N PRO A 576 -2.94 -5.17 14.09
CA PRO A 576 -2.34 -6.45 14.46
C PRO A 576 -2.95 -7.64 13.71
N PHE A 577 -4.25 -7.59 13.40
CA PHE A 577 -4.95 -8.69 12.73
C PHE A 577 -5.92 -8.18 11.65
N ILE A 578 -5.84 -8.74 10.46
CA ILE A 578 -6.71 -8.41 9.31
C ILE A 578 -7.36 -9.69 8.78
N HIS A 579 -8.39 -9.59 7.95
CA HIS A 579 -9.00 -10.77 7.32
C HIS A 579 -8.05 -11.41 6.28
N GLN A 580 -8.01 -12.75 6.23
CA GLN A 580 -7.36 -13.52 5.16
C GLN A 580 -8.18 -13.36 3.89
N SER A 581 -7.56 -12.85 2.83
CA SER A 581 -8.13 -12.40 1.55
C SER A 581 -9.04 -11.16 1.60
N SER A 582 -8.38 -10.01 1.46
CA SER A 582 -8.56 -9.14 0.28
C SER A 582 -7.16 -8.90 -0.33
N GLN A 583 -6.67 -9.86 -1.10
CA GLN A 583 -5.56 -9.72 -2.06
C GLN A 583 -6.06 -10.19 -3.41
#